data_AF-A0A965NWP6-F1
#
_entry.id   AF-A0A965NWP6-F1
#
_cell.length_a   1.000
_cell.length_b   1.000
_cell.length_c   1.000
_cell.angle_alpha   90.00
_cell.angle_beta   90.00
_cell.angle_gamma   90.00
#
_symmetry.space_group_name_H-M   'P 1'
#
loop_
_entity.id
_entity.type
_entity.pdbx_description
1 polymer ?
#
loop_
_entity_poly.entity_id
_entity_poly.type
_entity_poly.pdbx_seq_one_letter_code
_entity_poly.pdbx_strand_id
1 'polypeptide(L)'
;NSIARYVELRKDEPDAEIMMGTGNLTELTDSDSAGITAAMLGICSELNIRHLLTVQVSPHTKRTIQEHDAARRLMYASRSDRALPKGYSDALIQLHDRRPFATTSDEISDLAKELRDKNFRIEVTQQGIHIFAKNFHEVSHDAMSLFSKLNVENDGAHAFYLGAELMKAELAYKLGKRYQQDEPLEFGVASDHNEEDTTRVKKIGHTMRNIGESKLDDAANS
;
A
#
# COMPACT_ATOMS: atom_id res chain seq x y z
N ASN A 1 -25.86 27.05 0.37
CA ASN A 1 -24.81 26.01 0.51
C ASN A 1 -23.62 26.36 -0.37
N SER A 2 -22.38 26.19 0.12
CA SER A 2 -21.18 26.71 -0.55
C SER A 2 -20.93 26.14 -1.95
N ILE A 3 -21.11 24.83 -2.16
CA ILE A 3 -20.93 24.20 -3.49
C ILE A 3 -21.96 24.75 -4.49
N ALA A 4 -23.23 24.90 -4.09
CA ALA A 4 -24.27 25.44 -4.97
C ALA A 4 -23.93 26.84 -5.47
N ARG A 5 -23.31 27.69 -4.63
CA ARG A 5 -22.84 29.02 -5.05
C ARG A 5 -21.73 28.96 -6.10
N TYR A 6 -20.83 27.99 -6.03
CA TYR A 6 -19.82 27.79 -7.08
C TYR A 6 -20.45 27.36 -8.41
N VAL A 7 -21.50 26.53 -8.36
CA VAL A 7 -22.26 26.12 -9.55
C VAL A 7 -23.01 27.31 -10.16
N GLU A 8 -23.72 28.07 -9.33
CA GLU A 8 -24.42 29.31 -9.73
C GLU A 8 -23.44 30.31 -10.34
N LEU A 9 -22.32 30.59 -9.66
CA LEU A 9 -21.30 31.51 -10.17
C LEU A 9 -20.72 31.05 -11.51
N ARG A 10 -20.39 29.77 -11.68
CA ARG A 10 -19.86 29.27 -12.97
C ARG A 10 -20.91 29.35 -14.08
N LYS A 11 -22.20 29.25 -13.76
CA LYS A 11 -23.28 29.40 -14.73
C LYS A 11 -23.45 30.87 -15.14
N ASP A 12 -23.45 31.77 -14.17
CA ASP A 12 -23.67 33.20 -14.38
C ASP A 12 -22.45 33.88 -15.02
N GLU A 13 -21.24 33.41 -14.67
CA GLU A 13 -19.95 33.92 -15.16
C GLU A 13 -19.09 32.77 -15.75
N PRO A 14 -19.37 32.30 -16.97
CA PRO A 14 -18.74 31.11 -17.56
C PRO A 14 -17.22 31.19 -17.70
N ASP A 15 -16.67 32.38 -17.92
CA ASP A 15 -15.25 32.61 -18.19
C ASP A 15 -14.48 33.15 -16.97
N ALA A 16 -15.14 33.35 -15.83
CA ALA A 16 -14.47 33.88 -14.65
C ALA A 16 -13.40 32.92 -14.11
N GLU A 17 -12.25 33.48 -13.70
CA GLU A 17 -11.29 32.74 -12.88
C GLU A 17 -11.84 32.61 -11.46
N ILE A 18 -12.02 31.36 -11.04
CA ILE A 18 -12.59 31.02 -9.74
C ILE A 18 -11.51 30.35 -8.90
N MET A 19 -11.44 30.74 -7.63
CA MET A 19 -10.67 30.05 -6.60
C MET A 19 -11.59 29.30 -5.65
N MET A 20 -11.23 28.07 -5.31
CA MET A 20 -11.93 27.27 -4.29
C MET A 20 -11.01 26.92 -3.13
N GLY A 21 -11.49 27.16 -1.91
CA GLY A 21 -10.89 26.65 -0.69
C GLY A 21 -11.49 25.29 -0.32
N THR A 22 -10.64 24.28 -0.15
CA THR A 22 -11.05 22.91 0.22
C THR A 22 -10.75 22.57 1.68
N GLY A 23 -9.91 23.40 2.34
CA GLY A 23 -9.35 23.15 3.67
C GLY A 23 -10.37 22.78 4.73
N ASN A 24 -11.44 23.59 4.91
CA ASN A 24 -12.44 23.33 5.94
C ASN A 24 -13.09 21.95 5.82
N LEU A 25 -13.37 21.49 4.59
CA LEU A 25 -14.00 20.19 4.40
C LEU A 25 -13.01 19.06 4.65
N THR A 26 -11.78 19.19 4.16
CA THR A 26 -10.73 18.18 4.37
C THR A 26 -10.25 18.12 5.83
N GLU A 27 -10.33 19.21 6.57
CA GLU A 27 -9.78 19.33 7.94
C GLU A 27 -10.82 19.07 9.04
N LEU A 28 -12.06 19.52 8.85
CA LEU A 28 -13.11 19.50 9.88
C LEU A 28 -14.15 18.40 9.65
N THR A 29 -13.79 17.38 8.89
CA THR A 29 -14.62 16.20 8.66
C THR A 29 -13.88 14.98 9.16
N ASP A 30 -14.47 14.23 10.10
CA ASP A 30 -13.88 13.00 10.66
C ASP A 30 -13.92 11.85 9.62
N SER A 31 -13.03 11.91 8.63
CA SER A 31 -12.81 10.87 7.63
C SER A 31 -11.46 11.06 6.92
N ASP A 32 -11.01 10.07 6.16
CA ASP A 32 -9.74 10.16 5.45
C ASP A 32 -9.74 11.27 4.38
N SER A 33 -8.79 12.19 4.49
CA SER A 33 -8.74 13.41 3.68
C SER A 33 -8.51 13.15 2.19
N ALA A 34 -7.87 12.04 1.82
CA ALA A 34 -7.63 11.67 0.43
C ALA A 34 -8.93 11.49 -0.37
N GLY A 35 -9.94 10.86 0.24
CA GLY A 35 -11.26 10.65 -0.38
C GLY A 35 -12.03 11.96 -0.57
N ILE A 36 -12.03 12.81 0.47
CA ILE A 36 -12.64 14.15 0.41
C ILE A 36 -11.95 14.99 -0.66
N THR A 37 -10.62 14.99 -0.67
CA THR A 37 -9.80 15.75 -1.63
C THR A 37 -10.10 15.31 -3.05
N ALA A 38 -10.18 14.00 -3.31
CA ALA A 38 -10.56 13.47 -4.61
C ALA A 38 -11.95 13.96 -5.05
N ALA A 39 -12.95 13.87 -4.17
CA ALA A 39 -14.31 14.32 -4.46
C ALA A 39 -14.38 15.83 -4.76
N MET A 40 -13.72 16.64 -3.92
CA MET A 40 -13.67 18.10 -4.11
C MET A 40 -12.98 18.49 -5.41
N LEU A 41 -11.90 17.81 -5.79
CA LEU A 41 -11.20 18.11 -7.04
C LEU A 41 -11.95 17.58 -8.27
N GLY A 42 -12.80 16.57 -8.10
CA GLY A 42 -13.79 16.19 -9.11
C GLY A 42 -14.76 17.35 -9.38
N ILE A 43 -15.34 17.93 -8.33
CA ILE A 43 -16.22 19.12 -8.44
C ILE A 43 -15.47 20.29 -9.09
N CYS A 44 -14.24 20.57 -8.67
CA CYS A 44 -13.42 21.62 -9.29
C CYS A 44 -13.19 21.37 -10.79
N SER A 45 -12.92 20.11 -11.18
CA SER A 45 -12.70 19.73 -12.57
C SER A 45 -13.94 19.96 -13.44
N GLU A 46 -15.11 19.56 -12.95
CA GLU A 46 -16.41 19.79 -13.60
C GLU A 46 -16.73 21.29 -13.75
N LEU A 47 -16.43 22.08 -12.71
CA LEU A 47 -16.68 23.52 -12.68
C LEU A 47 -15.55 24.36 -13.30
N ASN A 48 -14.56 23.76 -13.97
CA ASN A 48 -13.42 24.48 -14.55
C ASN A 48 -12.67 25.38 -13.54
N ILE A 49 -12.59 24.98 -12.27
CA ILE A 49 -11.88 25.73 -11.23
C ILE A 49 -10.39 25.36 -11.29
N ARG A 50 -9.55 26.36 -11.58
CA ARG A 50 -8.11 26.18 -11.81
C ARG A 50 -7.22 26.66 -10.66
N HIS A 51 -7.81 27.36 -9.70
CA HIS A 51 -7.12 27.89 -8.53
C HIS A 51 -7.67 27.25 -7.26
N LEU A 52 -6.78 26.62 -6.49
CA LEU A 52 -7.11 25.99 -5.21
C LEU A 52 -6.36 26.70 -4.09
N LEU A 53 -7.08 26.99 -3.01
CA LEU A 53 -6.48 27.46 -1.77
C LEU A 53 -6.38 26.29 -0.79
N THR A 54 -5.15 25.85 -0.55
CA THR A 54 -4.83 24.73 0.34
C THR A 54 -3.84 25.18 1.41
N VAL A 55 -4.07 24.78 2.66
CA VAL A 55 -3.15 25.00 3.78
C VAL A 55 -2.85 23.66 4.46
N GLN A 56 -1.62 23.48 4.92
CA GLN A 56 -1.18 22.27 5.63
C GLN A 56 -0.74 22.66 7.03
N VAL A 57 -1.72 22.84 7.91
CA VAL A 57 -1.49 23.27 9.31
C VAL A 57 -2.01 22.26 10.32
N SER A 58 -3.01 21.46 9.95
CA SER A 58 -3.62 20.48 10.83
C SER A 58 -2.88 19.15 10.82
N PRO A 59 -2.67 18.51 11.99
CA PRO A 59 -2.18 17.15 12.07
C PRO A 59 -3.07 16.13 11.34
N HIS A 60 -4.38 16.40 11.23
CA HIS A 60 -5.33 15.53 10.54
C HIS A 60 -5.03 15.45 9.03
N THR A 61 -4.63 16.57 8.42
CA THR A 61 -4.41 16.69 6.97
C THR A 61 -2.92 16.72 6.62
N LYS A 62 -2.14 15.85 7.25
CA LYS A 62 -0.66 15.78 7.14
C LYS A 62 -0.14 15.64 5.71
N ARG A 63 -0.95 15.12 4.78
CA ARG A 63 -0.55 14.89 3.38
C ARG A 63 -1.39 15.67 2.38
N THR A 64 -2.10 16.72 2.83
CA THR A 64 -3.05 17.46 2.00
C THR A 64 -2.44 17.98 0.69
N ILE A 65 -1.21 18.49 0.70
CA ILE A 65 -0.57 19.00 -0.51
C ILE A 65 -0.36 17.86 -1.52
N GLN A 66 0.14 16.71 -1.06
CA GLN A 66 0.37 15.54 -1.91
C GLN A 66 -0.94 14.94 -2.42
N GLU A 67 -1.98 14.91 -1.57
CA GLU A 67 -3.33 14.48 -1.96
C GLU A 67 -3.92 15.38 -3.04
N HIS A 68 -3.81 16.71 -2.88
CA HIS A 68 -4.28 17.66 -3.89
C HIS A 68 -3.48 17.56 -5.19
N ASP A 69 -2.16 17.34 -5.11
CA ASP A 69 -1.31 17.14 -6.28
C ASP A 69 -1.67 15.85 -7.05
N ALA A 70 -1.91 14.75 -6.33
CA ALA A 70 -2.35 13.50 -6.94
C ALA A 70 -3.74 13.64 -7.56
N ALA A 71 -4.70 14.21 -6.82
CA ALA A 71 -6.08 14.38 -7.27
C ALA A 71 -6.18 15.32 -8.48
N ARG A 72 -5.44 16.45 -8.51
CA ARG A 72 -5.51 17.36 -9.67
C ARG A 72 -4.98 16.69 -10.93
N ARG A 73 -3.93 15.85 -10.83
CA ARG A 73 -3.38 15.11 -11.98
C ARG A 73 -4.36 14.05 -12.47
N LEU A 74 -4.97 13.30 -11.55
CA LEU A 74 -6.01 12.32 -11.84
C LEU A 74 -7.21 12.97 -12.57
N MET A 75 -7.72 14.08 -12.05
CA MET A 75 -8.86 14.77 -12.62
C MET A 75 -8.55 15.44 -13.96
N TYR A 76 -7.35 16.00 -14.11
CA TYR A 76 -6.90 16.58 -15.37
C TYR A 76 -6.76 15.52 -16.47
N ALA A 77 -6.14 14.39 -16.18
CA ALA A 77 -5.94 13.31 -17.15
C ALA A 77 -7.29 12.70 -17.58
N SER A 78 -8.13 12.31 -16.63
CA SER A 78 -9.45 11.73 -16.90
C SER A 78 -10.36 12.66 -17.71
N ARG A 79 -10.36 13.97 -17.39
CA ARG A 79 -11.11 14.96 -18.16
C ARG A 79 -10.57 15.12 -19.58
N SER A 80 -9.24 15.15 -19.75
CA SER A 80 -8.61 15.28 -21.07
C SER A 80 -8.96 14.11 -21.98
N ASP A 81 -9.01 12.91 -21.41
CA ASP A 81 -9.37 11.67 -22.11
C ASP A 81 -10.88 11.47 -22.25
N ARG A 82 -11.71 12.32 -21.62
CA ARG A 82 -13.17 12.15 -21.50
C ARG A 82 -13.55 10.77 -20.93
N ALA A 83 -12.80 10.32 -19.94
CA ALA A 83 -12.96 9.03 -19.28
C ALA A 83 -13.27 9.20 -17.79
N LEU A 84 -13.69 8.11 -17.16
CA LEU A 84 -13.85 8.07 -15.70
C LEU A 84 -12.47 8.18 -15.02
N PRO A 85 -12.35 8.82 -13.84
CA PRO A 85 -11.10 8.95 -13.09
C PRO A 85 -10.69 7.64 -12.41
N LYS A 86 -10.49 6.58 -13.21
CA LYS A 86 -10.19 5.21 -12.76
C LYS A 86 -9.05 4.64 -13.57
N GLY A 87 -8.05 4.10 -12.88
CA GLY A 87 -6.91 3.40 -13.53
C GLY A 87 -5.73 4.30 -13.91
N TYR A 88 -5.76 5.59 -13.60
CA TYR A 88 -4.67 6.53 -13.88
C TYR A 88 -3.53 6.47 -12.86
N SER A 89 -3.84 6.24 -11.58
CA SER A 89 -2.87 6.23 -10.50
C SER A 89 -3.47 5.55 -9.26
N ASP A 90 -2.60 4.99 -8.42
CA ASP A 90 -2.91 4.48 -7.09
C ASP A 90 -2.53 5.47 -5.97
N ALA A 91 -2.08 6.67 -6.32
CA ALA A 91 -1.62 7.68 -5.38
C ALA A 91 -2.62 8.00 -4.24
N LEU A 92 -3.93 7.99 -4.53
CA LEU A 92 -5.00 8.24 -3.54
C LEU A 92 -5.61 6.96 -2.96
N ILE A 93 -5.14 5.79 -3.38
CA ILE A 93 -5.58 4.47 -2.91
C ILE A 93 -4.67 4.08 -1.73
N GLN A 94 -5.00 4.63 -0.55
CA GLN A 94 -4.10 4.61 0.60
C GLN A 94 -4.33 3.43 1.55
N LEU A 95 -5.59 3.13 1.91
CA LEU A 95 -5.90 2.12 2.95
C LEU A 95 -5.89 0.68 2.43
N HIS A 96 -6.46 0.44 1.26
CA HIS A 96 -6.59 -0.88 0.62
C HIS A 96 -6.11 -0.78 -0.82
N ASP A 97 -5.74 -1.88 -1.46
CA ASP A 97 -5.40 -1.90 -2.89
C ASP A 97 -6.57 -2.38 -3.74
N ARG A 98 -6.62 -1.94 -5.00
CA ARG A 98 -7.70 -2.34 -5.94
C ARG A 98 -7.75 -3.84 -6.21
N ARG A 99 -6.59 -4.51 -6.13
CA ARG A 99 -6.40 -5.95 -6.36
C ARG A 99 -5.32 -6.46 -5.40
N PRO A 100 -5.68 -6.76 -4.14
CA PRO A 100 -4.68 -7.06 -3.10
C PRO A 100 -4.05 -8.44 -3.22
N PHE A 101 -4.77 -9.40 -3.79
CA PHE A 101 -4.31 -10.78 -3.92
C PHE A 101 -3.98 -11.05 -5.39
N ALA A 102 -2.76 -11.48 -5.69
CA ALA A 102 -2.38 -11.90 -7.05
C ALA A 102 -2.44 -13.41 -7.27
N THR A 103 -2.49 -14.17 -6.18
CA THR A 103 -2.42 -15.63 -6.18
C THR A 103 -3.55 -16.18 -5.32
N THR A 104 -4.00 -17.38 -5.65
CA THR A 104 -5.03 -18.11 -4.91
C THR A 104 -4.43 -19.08 -3.89
N SER A 105 -5.24 -19.48 -2.92
CA SER A 105 -4.85 -20.49 -1.92
C SER A 105 -4.44 -21.83 -2.56
N ASP A 106 -5.09 -22.23 -3.65
CA ASP A 106 -4.81 -23.49 -4.34
C ASP A 106 -3.44 -23.45 -5.05
N GLU A 107 -3.15 -22.36 -5.75
CA GLU A 107 -1.84 -22.13 -6.38
C GLU A 107 -0.70 -22.16 -5.36
N ILE A 108 -0.89 -21.57 -4.18
CA ILE A 108 0.11 -21.63 -3.10
C ILE A 108 0.25 -23.05 -2.55
N SER A 109 -0.86 -23.77 -2.39
CA SER A 109 -0.84 -25.15 -1.90
C SER A 109 -0.10 -26.09 -2.86
N ASP A 110 -0.22 -25.87 -4.16
CA ASP A 110 0.53 -26.62 -5.17
C ASP A 110 2.01 -26.24 -5.16
N LEU A 111 2.32 -24.94 -5.09
CA LEU A 111 3.71 -24.46 -4.96
C LEU A 111 4.40 -25.05 -3.72
N ALA A 112 3.72 -25.12 -2.58
CA ALA A 112 4.26 -25.66 -1.33
C ALA A 112 4.70 -27.13 -1.45
N LYS A 113 4.01 -27.94 -2.28
CA LYS A 113 4.36 -29.35 -2.51
C LYS A 113 5.66 -29.51 -3.30
N GLU A 114 6.02 -28.53 -4.12
CA GLU A 114 7.21 -28.57 -4.98
C GLU A 114 8.49 -28.10 -4.27
N LEU A 115 8.35 -27.42 -3.13
CA LEU A 115 9.48 -26.85 -2.39
C LEU A 115 10.42 -27.92 -1.82
N ARG A 116 11.72 -27.66 -1.95
CA ARG A 116 12.79 -28.57 -1.51
C ARG A 116 13.64 -28.01 -0.37
N ASP A 117 13.51 -26.72 -0.09
CA ASP A 117 14.23 -26.01 0.97
C ASP A 117 13.34 -25.71 2.18
N LYS A 118 13.95 -25.42 3.32
CA LYS A 118 13.26 -25.09 4.57
C LYS A 118 13.03 -23.59 4.75
N ASN A 119 13.24 -22.76 3.72
CA ASN A 119 13.06 -21.32 3.84
C ASN A 119 11.56 -21.02 3.82
N PHE A 120 11.10 -20.33 4.87
CA PHE A 120 9.71 -19.90 4.95
C PHE A 120 9.44 -18.82 3.91
N ARG A 121 8.35 -19.02 3.18
CA ARG A 121 7.75 -18.05 2.26
C ARG A 121 6.40 -17.66 2.83
N ILE A 122 6.08 -16.38 2.77
CA ILE A 122 4.81 -15.83 3.24
C ILE A 122 4.07 -15.26 2.05
N GLU A 123 2.79 -15.57 1.94
CA GLU A 123 1.89 -15.05 0.92
C GLU A 123 0.54 -14.69 1.55
N VAL A 124 -0.17 -13.74 0.94
CA VAL A 124 -1.48 -13.30 1.42
C VAL A 124 -2.52 -13.52 0.33
N THR A 125 -3.60 -14.23 0.67
CA THR A 125 -4.73 -14.50 -0.21
C THR A 125 -6.04 -14.08 0.43
N GLN A 126 -7.13 -14.27 -0.30
CA GLN A 126 -8.48 -14.07 0.25
C GLN A 126 -8.80 -15.04 1.40
N GLN A 127 -8.10 -16.17 1.52
CA GLN A 127 -8.31 -17.19 2.55
C GLN A 127 -7.46 -16.95 3.80
N GLY A 128 -6.49 -16.02 3.76
CA GLY A 128 -5.66 -15.67 4.91
C GLY A 128 -4.18 -15.48 4.55
N ILE A 129 -3.35 -15.57 5.58
CA ILE A 129 -1.90 -15.52 5.52
C ILE A 129 -1.40 -16.96 5.39
N HIS A 130 -0.67 -17.23 4.32
CA HIS A 130 -0.01 -18.50 4.07
C HIS A 130 1.45 -18.38 4.50
N ILE A 131 1.93 -19.36 5.26
CA ILE A 131 3.37 -19.55 5.47
C ILE A 131 3.74 -21.00 5.12
N PHE A 132 4.72 -21.16 4.25
CA PHE A 132 5.03 -22.47 3.66
C PHE A 132 6.51 -22.65 3.37
N ALA A 133 6.95 -23.90 3.43
CA ALA A 133 8.30 -24.39 3.17
C ALA A 133 8.22 -25.89 2.80
N LYS A 134 9.35 -26.56 2.56
CA LYS A 134 9.36 -28.02 2.36
C LYS A 134 8.65 -28.74 3.52
N ASN A 135 7.64 -29.54 3.18
CA ASN A 135 6.83 -30.34 4.11
C ASN A 135 6.16 -29.52 5.22
N PHE A 136 5.89 -28.23 4.98
CA PHE A 136 5.23 -27.35 5.93
C PHE A 136 4.35 -26.34 5.18
N HIS A 137 3.08 -26.25 5.52
CA HIS A 137 2.19 -25.22 5.00
C HIS A 137 1.07 -24.98 6.00
N GLU A 138 1.00 -23.76 6.51
CA GLU A 138 -0.02 -23.32 7.47
C GLU A 138 -0.71 -22.07 6.95
N VAL A 139 -2.00 -21.96 7.27
CA VAL A 139 -2.83 -20.79 6.92
C VAL A 139 -3.54 -20.31 8.18
N SER A 140 -3.50 -19.00 8.44
CA SER A 140 -4.27 -18.35 9.51
C SER A 140 -4.66 -16.91 9.14
N HIS A 141 -5.41 -16.27 10.02
CA HIS A 141 -5.83 -14.88 9.91
C HIS A 141 -5.04 -13.95 10.86
N ASP A 142 -4.10 -14.51 11.63
CA ASP A 142 -3.30 -13.82 12.63
C ASP A 142 -1.85 -14.36 12.65
N ALA A 143 -0.90 -13.47 12.87
CA ALA A 143 0.53 -13.74 12.88
C ALA A 143 0.94 -14.66 14.02
N MET A 144 0.34 -14.49 15.21
CA MET A 144 0.75 -15.23 16.42
C MET A 144 0.46 -16.73 16.30
N SER A 145 -0.71 -17.11 15.76
CA SER A 145 -1.06 -18.51 15.54
C SER A 145 -0.11 -19.18 14.55
N LEU A 146 0.32 -18.47 13.51
CA LEU A 146 1.30 -18.98 12.55
C LEU A 146 2.69 -19.09 13.17
N PHE A 147 3.14 -18.04 13.87
CA PHE A 147 4.45 -17.98 14.49
C PHE A 147 4.69 -19.14 15.47
N SER A 148 3.67 -19.49 16.26
CA SER A 148 3.75 -20.59 17.22
C SER A 148 4.08 -21.97 16.60
N LYS A 149 3.88 -22.14 15.29
CA LYS A 149 4.08 -23.41 14.57
C LYS A 149 5.45 -23.51 13.88
N LEU A 150 6.27 -22.45 13.91
CA LEU A 150 7.51 -22.37 13.11
C LEU A 150 8.72 -23.04 13.78
N ASN A 151 8.68 -23.27 15.10
CA ASN A 151 9.77 -23.86 15.88
C ASN A 151 11.13 -23.14 15.69
N VAL A 152 11.11 -21.79 15.72
CA VAL A 152 12.28 -20.92 15.50
C VAL A 152 12.80 -20.27 16.79
N GLU A 153 12.35 -20.71 17.96
CA GLU A 153 12.66 -20.11 19.26
C GLU A 153 14.16 -20.09 19.62
N ASN A 154 14.95 -20.99 19.02
CA ASN A 154 16.39 -21.08 19.25
C ASN A 154 17.21 -20.18 18.32
N ASP A 155 16.58 -19.48 17.37
CA ASP A 155 17.21 -18.52 16.46
C ASP A 155 16.50 -17.17 16.57
N GLY A 156 16.97 -16.34 17.50
CA GLY A 156 16.34 -15.05 17.80
C GLY A 156 16.29 -14.09 16.61
N ALA A 157 17.29 -14.12 15.72
CA ALA A 157 17.31 -13.27 14.53
C ALA A 157 16.25 -13.71 13.51
N HIS A 158 16.16 -15.02 13.27
CA HIS A 158 15.16 -15.58 12.36
C HIS A 158 13.73 -15.45 12.91
N ALA A 159 13.54 -15.67 14.22
CA ALA A 159 12.29 -15.43 14.93
C ALA A 159 11.82 -13.97 14.79
N PHE A 160 12.72 -13.01 15.01
CA PHE A 160 12.39 -11.59 14.86
C PHE A 160 11.96 -11.25 13.43
N TYR A 161 12.71 -11.72 12.42
CA TYR A 161 12.38 -11.52 11.01
C TYR A 161 11.00 -12.08 10.64
N LEU A 162 10.73 -13.34 10.99
CA LEU A 162 9.45 -13.98 10.69
C LEU A 162 8.29 -13.31 11.43
N GLY A 163 8.50 -12.90 12.67
CA GLY A 163 7.50 -12.13 13.42
C GLY A 163 7.16 -10.80 12.74
N ALA A 164 8.16 -10.05 12.28
CA ALA A 164 7.96 -8.79 11.56
C ALA A 164 7.22 -8.99 10.24
N GLU A 165 7.61 -9.98 9.44
CA GLU A 165 6.96 -10.28 8.16
C GLU A 165 5.53 -10.81 8.34
N LEU A 166 5.27 -11.68 9.32
CA LEU A 166 3.92 -12.17 9.60
C LEU A 166 3.00 -11.06 10.09
N MET A 167 3.47 -10.13 10.92
CA MET A 167 2.68 -8.96 11.34
C MET A 167 2.37 -8.05 10.14
N LYS A 168 3.32 -7.86 9.22
CA LYS A 168 3.11 -7.10 7.98
C LYS A 168 2.08 -7.81 7.07
N ALA A 169 2.16 -9.13 6.96
CA ALA A 169 1.20 -9.94 6.21
C ALA A 169 -0.21 -9.90 6.83
N GLU A 170 -0.32 -9.93 8.16
CA GLU A 170 -1.60 -9.78 8.87
C GLU A 170 -2.23 -8.41 8.63
N LEU A 171 -1.44 -7.34 8.72
CA LEU A 171 -1.91 -6.00 8.39
C LEU A 171 -2.39 -5.92 6.94
N ALA A 172 -1.63 -6.53 6.02
CA ALA A 172 -2.00 -6.56 4.61
C ALA A 172 -3.29 -7.33 4.36
N TYR A 173 -3.47 -8.47 5.03
CA TYR A 173 -4.70 -9.24 4.95
C TYR A 173 -5.92 -8.44 5.46
N LYS A 174 -5.80 -7.83 6.65
CA LYS A 174 -6.90 -7.08 7.28
C LYS A 174 -7.34 -5.87 6.47
N LEU A 175 -6.38 -5.15 5.88
CA LEU A 175 -6.66 -3.94 5.12
C LEU A 175 -6.94 -4.23 3.63
N GLY A 176 -6.69 -5.44 3.16
CA GLY A 176 -6.69 -5.73 1.73
C GLY A 176 -5.60 -4.96 1.00
N LYS A 177 -4.35 -5.11 1.44
CA LYS A 177 -3.14 -4.60 0.78
C LYS A 177 -2.39 -5.71 0.06
N ARG A 178 -1.65 -5.33 -0.97
CA ARG A 178 -0.75 -6.20 -1.73
C ARG A 178 0.39 -6.65 -0.82
N TYR A 179 0.33 -7.93 -0.48
CA TYR A 179 1.41 -8.76 0.07
C TYR A 179 2.67 -8.77 -0.80
N GLN A 180 3.84 -8.31 -0.33
CA GLN A 180 5.12 -8.79 -0.86
C GLN A 180 6.16 -8.89 0.27
N GLN A 181 6.74 -10.09 0.43
CA GLN A 181 7.78 -10.34 1.42
C GLN A 181 9.01 -9.46 1.14
N ASP A 182 9.67 -8.99 2.20
CA ASP A 182 10.83 -8.08 2.16
C ASP A 182 10.58 -6.67 1.57
N GLU A 183 9.40 -6.41 1.02
CA GLU A 183 8.99 -5.10 0.53
C GLU A 183 8.07 -4.37 1.53
N PRO A 184 8.13 -3.04 1.63
CA PRO A 184 7.19 -2.28 2.45
C PRO A 184 5.77 -2.37 1.88
N LEU A 185 4.77 -2.16 2.75
CA LEU A 185 3.40 -1.92 2.26
C LEU A 185 3.32 -0.52 1.66
N GLU A 186 2.71 -0.42 0.49
CA GLU A 186 2.51 0.85 -0.20
C GLU A 186 1.24 1.54 0.31
N PHE A 187 1.31 2.85 0.61
CA PHE A 187 0.17 3.65 1.08
C PHE A 187 -0.12 4.86 0.17
N GLY A 188 0.32 4.80 -1.10
CA GLY A 188 0.22 5.93 -2.02
C GLY A 188 0.88 7.18 -1.44
N VAL A 189 0.22 8.34 -1.55
CA VAL A 189 0.77 9.61 -1.03
C VAL A 189 0.66 9.77 0.49
N ALA A 190 0.08 8.81 1.22
CA ALA A 190 0.00 8.86 2.68
C ALA A 190 1.40 8.74 3.32
N SER A 191 2.32 8.03 2.66
CA SER A 191 3.71 7.84 3.05
C SER A 191 4.65 8.41 1.98
N ASP A 192 5.89 8.71 2.38
CA ASP A 192 6.91 9.07 1.40
C ASP A 192 7.27 7.83 0.58
N HIS A 193 7.50 8.02 -0.72
CA HIS A 193 8.03 6.97 -1.59
C HIS A 193 9.55 7.00 -1.53
N ASN A 194 10.16 5.84 -1.26
CA ASN A 194 11.59 5.68 -1.44
C ASN A 194 11.85 5.43 -2.93
N GLU A 195 12.17 6.48 -3.69
CA GLU A 195 12.50 6.38 -5.13
C GLU A 195 13.75 5.52 -5.43
N GLU A 196 14.48 5.06 -4.41
CA GLU A 196 15.80 4.43 -4.56
C GLU A 196 15.82 2.97 -5.08
N ASP A 197 14.68 2.31 -5.35
CA ASP A 197 14.71 0.83 -5.48
C ASP A 197 13.97 0.20 -6.67
N THR A 198 13.83 0.92 -7.79
CA THR A 198 13.34 0.30 -9.04
C THR A 198 14.46 -0.18 -9.97
N THR A 199 15.72 0.21 -9.72
CA THR A 199 16.88 -0.12 -10.57
C THR A 199 17.99 -0.90 -9.87
N ARG A 200 17.90 -1.09 -8.55
CA ARG A 200 18.74 -2.03 -7.83
C ARG A 200 18.00 -3.35 -7.72
N VAL A 201 18.62 -4.41 -8.23
CA VAL A 201 18.35 -5.75 -7.69
C VAL A 201 18.72 -5.66 -6.22
N LYS A 202 17.71 -5.47 -5.35
CA LYS A 202 17.87 -5.56 -3.90
C LYS A 202 18.66 -6.84 -3.62
N LYS A 203 19.82 -6.69 -2.96
CA LYS A 203 20.55 -7.85 -2.47
C LYS A 203 19.57 -8.62 -1.59
N ILE A 204 19.30 -9.86 -1.99
CA ILE A 204 18.49 -10.82 -1.24
C ILE A 204 18.84 -10.69 0.24
N GLY A 205 17.79 -10.56 1.06
CA GLY A 205 17.87 -10.37 2.49
C GLY A 205 18.87 -11.32 3.17
N HIS A 206 19.38 -10.87 4.31
CA HIS A 206 20.47 -11.47 5.09
C HIS A 206 20.31 -12.96 5.45
N THR A 207 19.17 -13.58 5.17
CA THR A 207 18.89 -15.02 5.31
C THR A 207 19.83 -15.92 4.51
N MET A 208 20.51 -15.41 3.48
CA MET A 208 21.45 -16.23 2.68
C MET A 208 22.91 -16.23 3.14
N ARG A 209 23.32 -15.39 4.10
CA ARG A 209 24.74 -15.37 4.53
C ARG A 209 25.11 -16.48 5.51
N ASN A 210 24.20 -16.90 6.39
CA ASN A 210 24.56 -17.82 7.47
C ASN A 210 24.45 -19.32 7.12
N ILE A 211 24.00 -19.68 5.91
CA ILE A 211 23.94 -21.08 5.46
C ILE A 211 25.24 -21.50 4.73
N GLY A 212 26.04 -20.53 4.27
CA GLY A 212 27.29 -20.78 3.56
C GLY A 212 28.50 -20.98 4.46
N GLU A 213 28.56 -20.30 5.60
CA GLU A 213 29.75 -20.33 6.48
C GLU A 213 29.82 -21.59 7.34
N SER A 214 28.69 -22.20 7.74
CA SER A 214 28.70 -23.43 8.53
C SER A 214 29.15 -24.68 7.77
N LYS A 215 29.20 -24.65 6.44
CA LYS A 215 29.69 -25.77 5.62
C LYS A 215 31.18 -25.72 5.31
N LEU A 216 31.86 -24.61 5.60
CA LEU A 216 33.29 -24.45 5.33
C LEU A 216 34.15 -24.86 6.54
N ASP A 217 33.64 -24.73 7.77
CA ASP A 217 34.38 -25.10 8.98
C ASP A 217 34.44 -26.62 9.23
N ASP A 218 33.41 -27.38 8.84
CA ASP A 218 33.39 -28.84 9.01
C ASP A 218 34.33 -29.58 8.03
N ALA A 219 34.68 -28.95 6.90
CA ALA A 219 35.64 -29.49 5.92
C ALA A 219 37.10 -29.17 6.24
N ALA A 220 37.36 -28.29 7.22
CA ALA A 220 38.71 -27.90 7.64
C ALA A 220 39.22 -28.67 8.87
N ASN A 221 38.36 -29.46 9.53
CA ASN A 221 38.67 -30.22 10.74
C ASN A 221 38.44 -31.75 10.62
N SER A 222 38.38 -32.30 9.40
CA SER A 222 38.33 -33.75 9.14
C SER A 222 39.54 -34.28 8.41
#